data_AF-S4S0C0-F1
#
_entry.id   AF-S4S0C0-F1
#
_cell.length_a   1.000
_cell.length_b   1.000
_cell.length_c   1.000
_cell.angle_alpha   90.00
_cell.angle_beta   90.00
_cell.angle_gamma   90.00
#
_symmetry.space_group_name_H-M   'P 1'
#
loop_
_entity.id
_entity.type
_entity.pdbx_description
1 polymer ?
#
loop_
_entity_poly.entity_id
_entity_poly.type
_entity_poly.pdbx_seq_one_letter_code
_entity_poly.pdbx_strand_id
1 'polypeptide(L)' 'LYLSNNQLQSVPDGAFDRLTSLTRIWLYNNPWNC' A
#
# COMPACT_ATOMS: atom_id res chain seq x y z
N LEU A 1 3.72 -7.92 2.28
CA LEU A 1 2.42 -7.31 2.69
C LEU A 1 1.49 -7.31 1.47
N TYR A 2 0.33 -7.95 1.57
CA TYR A 2 -0.64 -8.03 0.45
C TYR A 2 -1.80 -7.08 0.71
N LEU A 3 -1.86 -5.99 -0.05
CA LEU A 3 -2.94 -5.01 -0.04
C LEU A 3 -3.61 -4.92 -1.42
N SER A 4 -3.32 -5.87 -2.31
CA SER A 4 -3.94 -5.93 -3.63
C SER A 4 -5.42 -6.30 -3.54
N ASN A 5 -6.20 -5.88 -4.54
CA ASN A 5 -7.65 -6.14 -4.61
C ASN A 5 -8.42 -5.57 -3.41
N ASN A 6 -8.10 -4.35 -2.99
CA ASN A 6 -8.79 -3.63 -1.92
C ASN A 6 -9.48 -2.36 -2.46
N GLN A 7 -10.01 -1.55 -1.56
CA GLN A 7 -10.69 -0.28 -1.88
C GLN A 7 -9.85 0.93 -1.42
N LEU A 8 -8.52 0.79 -1.39
CA LEU A 8 -7.64 1.89 -1.00
C LEU A 8 -7.64 2.95 -2.10
N GLN A 9 -7.91 4.20 -1.71
CA GLN A 9 -7.90 5.35 -2.61
C GLN A 9 -6.64 6.20 -2.45
N SER A 10 -6.01 6.15 -1.29
CA SER A 10 -4.72 6.78 -1.01
C SER A 10 -4.01 6.01 0.09
N VAL A 11 -2.70 6.24 0.22
CA VAL A 11 -1.91 5.78 1.36
C VAL A 11 -1.39 7.03 2.08
N PRO A 12 -1.53 7.11 3.42
CA PRO A 12 -0.94 8.22 4.16
C PRO A 12 0.58 8.30 3.96
N ASP A 13 1.11 9.51 3.97
CA ASP A 13 2.56 9.72 3.98
C ASP A 13 3.18 8.98 5.16
N GLY A 14 4.24 8.23 4.87
CA GLY A 14 4.98 7.46 5.85
C GLY A 14 4.27 6.20 6.38
N ALA A 15 3.17 5.76 5.77
CA ALA A 15 2.46 4.53 6.19
C ALA A 15 3.34 3.27 6.22
N PHE A 16 4.48 3.27 5.52
CA PHE A 16 5.41 2.15 5.45
C PHE A 16 6.77 2.42 6.09
N ASP A 17 7.02 3.62 6.64
CA ASP A 17 8.36 4.04 7.10
C ASP A 17 8.91 3.18 8.23
N ARG A 18 8.03 2.62 9.06
CA ARG A 18 8.40 1.76 10.19
C ARG A 18 8.52 0.28 9.82
N LEU A 19 8.17 -0.10 8.60
CA LEU A 19 8.23 -1.48 8.13
C LEU A 19 9.64 -1.78 7.59
N THR A 20 10.65 -1.65 8.46
CA THR A 20 12.08 -1.71 8.08
C THR A 20 12.53 -3.04 7.50
N SER A 21 11.82 -4.14 7.82
CA SER A 21 12.07 -5.47 7.23
C SER A 21 11.19 -5.79 6.03
N LEU A 22 10.35 -4.86 5.55
CA LEU A 22 9.44 -5.11 4.44
C LEU A 22 10.20 -5.11 3.12
N THR A 23 10.18 -6.25 2.42
CA THR A 23 10.86 -6.42 1.13
C THR A 23 9.91 -6.37 -0.07
N ARG A 24 8.62 -6.69 0.13
CA ARG A 24 7.62 -6.72 -0.92
C ARG A 24 6.26 -6.25 -0.43
N ILE A 25 5.63 -5.42 -1.25
CA ILE A 25 4.26 -4.95 -1.09
C ILE A 25 3.51 -5.10 -2.42
N TRP A 26 2.25 -5.54 -2.34
CA TRP A 26 1.36 -5.61 -3.50
C TRP A 26 0.21 -4.64 -3.29
N LEU A 27 0.08 -3.65 -4.18
CA LEU A 27 -0.90 -2.55 -4.10
C LEU A 27 -1.82 -2.48 -5.33
N TYR A 28 -1.67 -3.41 -6.29
CA TYR A 28 -2.45 -3.42 -7.52
C TYR A 28 -3.94 -3.71 -7.27
N ASN A 29 -4.78 -3.35 -8.25
CA ASN A 29 -6.24 -3.49 -8.16
C ASN A 29 -6.84 -2.80 -6.91
N ASN A 30 -6.48 -1.54 -6.73
CA ASN A 30 -7.10 -0.61 -5.80
C ASN A 30 -7.50 0.64 -6.60
N PRO A 31 -8.62 1.29 -6.28
CA PRO A 31 -9.10 2.49 -6.95
C PRO A 31 -8.32 3.73 -6.48
N TRP A 32 -7.01 3.79 -6.78
CA TRP A 32 -6.16 4.91 -6.37
C TRP A 32 -6.63 6.23 -6.99
N ASN A 33 -6.68 7.27 -6.18
CA ASN A 33 -6.86 8.63 -6.63
C ASN A 33 -5.47 9.23 -6.93
N CYS A 34 -5.23 9.61 -8.19
CA CYS A 34 -3.95 10.15 -8.66
C CYS A 34 -3.91 11.68 -8.57
#